data_AF-A0A536AEJ6-F1
#
_entry.id   AF-A0A536AEJ6-F1
#
_cell.length_a   1.000
_cell.length_b   1.000
_cell.length_c   1.000
_cell.angle_alpha   90.00
_cell.angle_beta   90.00
_cell.angle_gamma   90.00
#
_symmetry.space_group_name_H-M   'P 1'
#
loop_
_entity.id
_entity.type
_entity.pdbx_description
1 polymer ?
#
loop_
_entity_poly.entity_id
_entity_poly.type
_entity_poly.pdbx_seq_one_letter_code
_entity_poly.pdbx_strand_id
1 'polypeptide(L)'
;MTLRAVIKAGGSAGVDRDAVADLVADVARSDEIVLVHGASAETNKLAEALGHAQETITSPSGHSSRRTDRRTLEIFAMAALGVENFLYVEKLQQRGIDAIGLSGLSGRL
;
A
#
# COMPACT_ATOMS: atom_id res chain seq x y z
N MET A 1 -16.01 -8.79 17.79
CA MET A 1 -15.34 -7.48 17.97
C MET A 1 -15.92 -6.55 16.91
N THR A 2 -15.92 -5.24 17.16
CA THR A 2 -16.42 -4.27 16.18
C THR A 2 -15.22 -3.55 15.60
N LEU A 3 -15.09 -3.55 14.27
CA LEU A 3 -14.08 -2.77 13.56
C LEU A 3 -14.18 -1.30 13.98
N ARG A 4 -13.12 -0.76 14.60
CA ARG A 4 -13.13 0.61 15.13
C ARG A 4 -12.60 1.63 14.14
N ALA A 5 -11.65 1.24 13.29
CA ALA A 5 -11.04 2.16 12.34
C ALA A 5 -10.51 1.48 11.07
N VAL A 6 -10.52 2.24 9.98
CA VAL A 6 -9.74 1.97 8.77
C VAL A 6 -8.71 3.08 8.62
N ILE A 7 -7.43 2.74 8.72
CA ILE A 7 -6.33 3.70 8.61
C ILE A 7 -5.77 3.63 7.18
N LYS A 8 -5.78 4.74 6.45
CA LYS A 8 -5.20 4.82 5.11
C LYS A 8 -3.81 5.45 5.15
N ALA A 9 -2.77 4.65 4.98
CA ALA A 9 -1.42 5.17 4.74
C ALA A 9 -1.28 5.65 3.29
N GLY A 10 -0.66 6.82 3.10
CA GLY A 10 -0.31 7.34 1.77
C GLY A 10 0.62 6.39 1.02
N GLY A 11 0.69 6.54 -0.30
CA GLY A 11 1.64 5.79 -1.15
C GLY A 11 2.65 6.70 -1.85
N SER A 12 2.67 8.00 -1.54
CA SER A 12 3.57 8.98 -2.15
C SER A 12 4.96 8.93 -1.53
N ALA A 13 5.90 9.67 -2.12
CA ALA A 13 7.21 9.87 -1.51
C ALA A 13 7.06 10.58 -0.15
N GLY A 14 7.96 10.29 0.79
CA GLY A 14 8.00 10.94 2.10
C GLY A 14 7.12 10.31 3.19
N VAL A 15 6.37 9.24 2.90
CA VAL A 15 5.63 8.51 3.94
C VAL A 15 6.61 7.81 4.88
N ASP A 16 6.58 8.17 6.16
CA ASP A 16 7.31 7.49 7.22
C ASP A 16 6.56 6.20 7.63
N ARG A 17 7.07 5.05 7.17
CA ARG A 17 6.43 3.75 7.43
C ARG A 17 6.56 3.32 8.89
N ASP A 18 7.60 3.76 9.60
CA ASP A 18 7.76 3.42 11.02
C ASP A 18 6.76 4.20 11.87
N ALA A 19 6.62 5.50 11.62
CA ALA A 19 5.62 6.32 12.31
C ALA A 19 4.18 5.82 12.04
N VAL A 20 3.88 5.38 10.81
CA VAL A 20 2.60 4.75 10.49
C VAL A 20 2.43 3.44 11.27
N ALA A 21 3.45 2.58 11.30
CA ALA A 21 3.38 1.30 12.01
C ALA A 21 3.23 1.48 13.52
N ASP A 22 3.88 2.49 14.11
CA ASP A 22 3.72 2.85 15.54
C ASP A 22 2.27 3.22 15.84
N LEU A 23 1.69 4.16 15.09
CA LEU A 23 0.30 4.57 15.24
C LEU A 23 -0.67 3.40 15.08
N VAL A 24 -0.48 2.58 14.04
CA VAL A 24 -1.33 1.43 13.76
C VAL A 24 -1.25 0.41 14.90
N ALA A 25 -0.05 0.16 15.43
CA ALA A 25 0.14 -0.76 16.54
C ALA A 25 -0.55 -0.27 17.83
N ASP A 26 -0.45 1.03 18.13
CA ASP A 26 -1.11 1.62 19.31
C ASP A 26 -2.63 1.41 19.28
N VAL A 27 -3.26 1.60 18.12
CA VAL A 27 -4.71 1.37 17.98
C VAL A 27 -5.04 -0.12 17.99
N ALA A 28 -4.26 -0.95 17.29
CA ALA A 28 -4.49 -2.40 17.17
C ALA A 28 -4.40 -3.16 18.50
N ARG A 29 -3.72 -2.61 19.52
CA ARG A 29 -3.66 -3.20 20.87
C ARG A 29 -5.00 -3.18 21.60
N SER A 30 -5.85 -2.22 21.29
CA SER A 30 -7.14 -2.03 21.99
C SER A 30 -8.33 -2.44 21.15
N ASP A 31 -8.18 -2.44 19.81
CA ASP A 31 -9.30 -2.49 18.89
C ASP A 31 -8.99 -3.26 17.61
N GLU A 32 -10.03 -3.81 16.99
CA GLU A 32 -9.95 -4.37 15.65
C GLU A 32 -9.87 -3.24 14.62
N ILE A 33 -8.84 -3.27 13.76
CA ILE A 33 -8.57 -2.23 12.77
C ILE A 33 -8.12 -2.82 11.44
N VAL A 34 -8.27 -2.02 10.37
CA VAL A 34 -7.73 -2.33 9.04
C VAL A 34 -6.76 -1.25 8.60
N LEU A 35 -5.55 -1.63 8.21
CA LEU A 35 -4.61 -0.75 7.52
C LEU A 35 -4.76 -0.93 6.00
N VAL A 36 -4.97 0.17 5.29
CA VAL A 36 -4.92 0.23 3.82
C VAL A 36 -3.72 1.10 3.42
N HIS A 37 -2.76 0.56 2.68
CA HIS A 37 -1.60 1.32 2.23
C HIS A 37 -1.67 1.65 0.74
N GLY A 38 -0.83 2.59 0.29
CA GLY A 38 -0.61 2.87 -1.13
C GLY A 38 0.74 2.33 -1.57
N ALA A 39 1.12 2.58 -2.83
CA ALA A 39 2.43 2.15 -3.36
C ALA A 39 2.93 3.02 -4.52
N SER A 40 2.41 4.24 -4.69
CA SER A 40 2.68 5.05 -5.90
C SER A 40 4.17 5.33 -6.10
N ALA A 41 4.88 5.81 -5.07
CA ALA A 41 6.29 6.13 -5.17
C ALA A 41 7.15 4.89 -5.46
N GLU A 42 6.88 3.77 -4.79
CA GLU A 42 7.61 2.53 -5.05
C GLU A 42 7.30 1.96 -6.43
N THR A 43 6.06 2.13 -6.93
CA THR A 43 5.70 1.80 -8.32
C THR A 43 6.51 2.63 -9.31
N ASN A 44 6.75 3.92 -9.01
CA ASN A 44 7.59 4.79 -9.85
C ASN A 44 9.03 4.32 -9.90
N LYS A 45 9.61 4.08 -8.72
CA LYS A 45 10.98 3.61 -8.59
C LYS A 45 11.21 2.27 -9.30
N LEU A 46 10.29 1.30 -9.14
CA LEU A 46 10.39 0.01 -9.81
C LEU A 46 10.17 0.13 -11.33
N ALA A 47 9.25 0.98 -11.77
CA ALA A 47 9.03 1.22 -13.19
C ALA A 47 10.28 1.77 -13.88
N GLU A 48 10.95 2.74 -13.26
CA GLU A 48 12.23 3.27 -13.73
C GLU A 48 13.33 2.20 -13.74
N ALA A 49 13.50 1.46 -12.65
CA ALA A 49 14.51 0.40 -12.55
C ALA A 49 14.31 -0.72 -13.59
N LEU A 50 13.07 -0.97 -14.01
CA LEU A 50 12.70 -1.97 -15.00
C LEU A 50 12.59 -1.43 -16.43
N GLY A 51 12.93 -0.14 -16.65
CA GLY A 51 12.91 0.48 -17.96
C GLY A 51 11.51 0.61 -18.58
N HIS A 52 10.45 0.66 -17.76
CA HIS A 52 9.06 0.81 -18.23
C HIS A 52 8.53 2.18 -17.82
N ALA A 53 8.61 3.15 -18.72
CA ALA A 53 8.22 4.53 -18.44
C ALA A 53 6.75 4.61 -17.97
N GLN A 54 6.50 5.48 -17.00
CA GLN A 54 5.14 5.70 -16.51
C GLN A 54 4.39 6.69 -17.38
N GLU A 55 3.13 6.37 -17.64
CA GLU A 55 2.22 7.22 -18.38
C GLU A 55 1.09 7.70 -17.47
N THR A 56 0.71 8.96 -17.66
CA THR A 56 -0.40 9.60 -16.96
C THR A 56 -1.48 9.97 -17.96
N ILE A 57 -2.73 9.67 -17.62
CA ILE A 57 -3.92 10.04 -18.40
C ILE A 57 -4.77 11.00 -17.58
N THR A 58 -5.47 11.90 -18.26
CA THR A 58 -6.41 12.84 -17.63
C THR A 58 -7.82 12.55 -18.15
N SER A 59 -8.78 12.36 -17.24
CA SER A 59 -10.17 12.14 -17.59
C SER A 59 -10.83 13.42 -18.15
N PRO A 60 -11.98 13.33 -18.84
CA PRO A 60 -12.75 14.51 -19.23
C PRO A 60 -13.17 15.41 -18.05
N SER A 61 -13.27 14.83 -16.85
CA SER A 61 -13.54 15.55 -15.59
C SER A 61 -12.29 16.14 -14.93
N GLY A 62 -11.12 16.08 -15.58
CA GLY A 62 -9.86 16.65 -15.10
C GLY A 62 -9.09 15.80 -14.10
N HIS A 63 -9.51 14.55 -13.83
CA HIS A 63 -8.80 13.67 -12.89
C HIS A 63 -7.60 13.03 -13.56
N SER A 64 -6.42 13.19 -12.95
CA SER A 64 -5.18 12.57 -13.39
C SER A 64 -5.00 11.19 -12.75
N SER A 65 -4.64 10.19 -13.55
CA SER A 65 -4.38 8.84 -13.08
C SER A 65 -3.27 8.15 -13.88
N ARG A 66 -2.67 7.12 -13.28
CA ARG A 66 -1.71 6.25 -13.95
C ARG A 66 -2.42 5.45 -15.03
N ARG A 67 -1.96 5.57 -16.29
CA ARG A 67 -2.32 4.57 -17.31
C ARG A 67 -1.68 3.24 -16.90
N THR A 68 -2.52 2.25 -16.67
CA THR A 68 -2.11 0.97 -16.08
C THR A 68 -2.33 -0.14 -17.10
N ASP A 69 -1.37 -0.32 -18.01
CA ASP A 69 -1.35 -1.49 -18.89
C ASP A 69 -0.94 -2.77 -18.12
N ARG A 70 -0.89 -3.91 -18.82
CA ARG A 70 -0.54 -5.20 -18.21
C ARG A 70 0.83 -5.15 -17.50
N ARG A 71 1.83 -4.52 -18.13
CA ARG A 71 3.18 -4.44 -17.57
C ARG A 71 3.22 -3.50 -16.38
N THR A 72 2.58 -2.34 -16.48
CA THR A 72 2.43 -1.40 -15.36
C THR A 72 1.69 -2.04 -14.17
N LEU A 73 0.68 -2.88 -14.41
CA LEU A 73 -0.05 -3.57 -13.35
C LEU A 73 0.83 -4.61 -12.63
N GLU A 74 1.70 -5.33 -13.34
CA GLU A 74 2.69 -6.23 -12.72
C GLU A 74 3.67 -5.46 -11.84
N ILE A 75 4.16 -4.31 -12.33
CA ILE A 75 5.06 -3.44 -11.58
C ILE A 75 4.37 -2.87 -10.34
N PHE A 76 3.11 -2.44 -10.47
CA PHE A 76 2.30 -2.03 -9.33
C PHE A 76 2.11 -3.18 -8.33
N ALA A 77 1.86 -4.41 -8.78
CA ALA A 77 1.72 -5.55 -7.89
C ALA A 77 3.03 -5.86 -7.14
N MET A 78 4.19 -5.76 -7.80
CA MET A 78 5.50 -5.87 -7.14
C MET A 78 5.67 -4.80 -6.06
N ALA A 79 5.32 -3.55 -6.36
CA ALA A 79 5.40 -2.44 -5.41
C ALA A 79 4.43 -2.62 -4.22
N ALA A 80 3.15 -2.83 -4.51
CA ALA A 80 2.10 -2.85 -3.50
C ALA A 80 2.12 -4.14 -2.68
N LEU A 81 2.14 -5.30 -3.34
CA LEU A 81 2.02 -6.59 -2.67
C LEU A 81 3.37 -7.14 -2.23
N GLY A 82 4.42 -6.87 -3.00
CA GLY A 82 5.77 -7.36 -2.74
C GLY A 82 6.54 -6.48 -1.77
N VAL A 83 6.57 -5.15 -1.97
CA VAL A 83 7.38 -4.24 -1.15
C VAL A 83 6.57 -3.67 0.02
N GLU A 84 5.53 -2.88 -0.26
CA GLU A 84 4.81 -2.13 0.79
C GLU A 84 4.06 -3.06 1.74
N ASN A 85 3.31 -4.04 1.22
CA ASN A 85 2.57 -4.98 2.05
C ASN A 85 3.52 -5.83 2.93
N PHE A 86 4.62 -6.32 2.37
CA PHE A 86 5.65 -7.03 3.14
C PHE A 86 6.20 -6.15 4.27
N LEU A 87 6.59 -4.92 3.93
CA LEU A 87 7.20 -3.99 4.88
C LEU A 87 6.27 -3.65 6.04
N TYR A 88 4.98 -3.39 5.77
CA TYR A 88 4.02 -3.10 6.84
C TYR A 88 3.76 -4.32 7.72
N VAL A 89 3.61 -5.51 7.15
CA VAL A 89 3.44 -6.74 7.95
C VAL A 89 4.65 -6.97 8.83
N GLU A 90 5.87 -6.88 8.28
CA GLU A 90 7.12 -7.02 9.03
C GLU A 90 7.18 -6.00 10.18
N LYS A 91 6.96 -4.72 9.90
CA LYS A 91 7.01 -3.64 10.91
C LYS A 91 5.97 -3.80 12.01
N LEU A 92 4.78 -4.27 11.69
CA LEU A 92 3.71 -4.51 12.67
C LEU A 92 4.03 -5.74 13.54
N GLN A 93 4.55 -6.81 12.95
CA GLN A 93 5.00 -7.98 13.71
C GLN A 93 6.17 -7.66 14.65
N GLN A 94 7.12 -6.81 14.22
CA GLN A 94 8.18 -6.29 15.09
C GLN A 94 7.63 -5.51 16.30
N ARG A 95 6.40 -4.98 16.22
CA ARG A 95 5.68 -4.29 17.31
C ARG A 95 4.76 -5.24 18.10
N GLY A 96 4.80 -6.54 17.82
CA GLY A 96 3.98 -7.55 18.48
C GLY A 96 2.51 -7.55 18.03
N ILE A 97 2.23 -7.08 16.80
CA ILE A 97 0.90 -7.14 16.20
C ILE A 97 0.87 -8.27 15.17
N ASP A 98 -0.06 -9.21 15.32
CA ASP A 98 -0.27 -10.34 14.40
C ASP A 98 -0.95 -9.86 13.10
N ALA A 99 -0.19 -9.16 12.26
CA ALA A 99 -0.69 -8.63 11.00
C ALA A 99 -0.74 -9.71 9.89
N ILE A 100 -1.79 -9.65 9.06
CA ILE A 100 -1.93 -10.39 7.82
C ILE A 100 -2.00 -9.44 6.63
N GLY A 101 -1.19 -9.69 5.60
CA GLY A 101 -1.20 -8.92 4.36
C GLY A 101 -2.16 -9.52 3.34
N LEU A 102 -3.06 -8.71 2.79
CA LEU A 102 -4.07 -9.12 1.82
C LEU A 102 -4.15 -8.13 0.65
N SER A 103 -4.70 -8.60 -0.47
CA SER A 103 -5.04 -7.79 -1.63
C SER A 103 -6.49 -8.02 -2.03
N GLY A 104 -7.04 -7.17 -2.89
CA GLY A 104 -8.38 -7.40 -3.46
C GLY A 104 -8.50 -8.69 -4.29
N LEU A 105 -7.39 -9.38 -4.61
CA LEU A 105 -7.40 -10.68 -5.26
C LEU A 105 -7.44 -11.85 -4.26
N SER A 106 -7.05 -11.61 -3.01
CA SER A 106 -6.93 -12.64 -1.98
C SER A 106 -8.32 -13.13 -1.57
N GLY A 107 -8.72 -14.31 -2.07
CA GLY A 107 -9.96 -14.98 -1.67
C GLY A 107 -11.27 -14.35 -2.14
N ARG A 108 -11.23 -13.20 -2.84
CA ARG A 108 -12.43 -12.41 -3.21
C ARG A 108 -13.31 -12.07 -2.01
N LEU A 109 -12.67 -11.89 -0.85
CA LEU A 109 -13.30 -11.59 0.43
C LEU A 109 -13.66 -10.10 0.56
#